data_AF-A0A954T0P3-F1
#
_entry.id   AF-A0A954T0P3-F1
#
_cell.length_a   1.000
_cell.length_b   1.000
_cell.length_c   1.000
_cell.angle_alpha   90.00
_cell.angle_beta   90.00
_cell.angle_gamma   90.00
#
_symmetry.space_group_name_H-M   'P 1'
#
loop_
_entity.id
_entity.type
_entity.pdbx_description
1 polymer ?
#
loop_
_entity_poly.entity_id
_entity_poly.type
_entity_poly.pdbx_seq_one_letter_code
_entity_poly.pdbx_strand_id
1 'polypeptide(L)'
;LSVEVAPEAGESYTIEFIGTMSDFDRMSQPVTDEEGKEIHTTHHYSGDIGQVLKTVHGTQASYTFTGNELYIRARITSDAKHPNPSEVNDHKQAWCQPVVGPGVKVTE
;
A
#
# COMPACT_ATOMS: atom_id res chain seq x y z
N LEU A 1 -10.99 -5.48 7.33
CA LEU A 1 -10.45 -6.30 6.22
C LEU A 1 -9.71 -7.48 6.81
N SER A 2 -10.03 -8.71 6.38
CA SER A 2 -9.34 -9.92 6.82
C SER A 2 -8.80 -10.66 5.60
N VAL A 3 -7.61 -11.23 5.73
CA VAL A 3 -6.96 -12.02 4.68
C VAL A 3 -6.40 -13.31 5.25
N GLU A 4 -6.44 -14.35 4.43
CA GLU A 4 -5.85 -15.66 4.70
C GLU A 4 -5.07 -16.10 3.46
N VAL A 5 -3.87 -16.62 3.68
CA VAL A 5 -2.94 -17.11 2.67
C VAL A 5 -2.96 -18.63 2.73
N ALA A 6 -3.16 -19.29 1.59
CA ALA A 6 -2.91 -20.72 1.46
C ALA A 6 -1.38 -20.94 1.41
N PRO A 7 -0.75 -21.51 2.45
CA PRO A 7 0.71 -21.56 2.53
C PRO A 7 1.32 -22.60 1.58
N GLU A 8 2.45 -22.25 0.98
CA GLU A 8 3.36 -23.18 0.32
C GLU A 8 4.46 -23.65 1.31
N ALA A 9 4.93 -24.90 1.15
CA ALA A 9 5.91 -25.47 2.04
C ALA A 9 7.28 -24.78 1.91
N GLY A 10 7.83 -24.32 3.04
CA GLY A 10 9.14 -23.66 3.09
C GLY A 10 9.10 -22.15 2.85
N GLU A 11 7.93 -21.55 2.69
CA GLU A 11 7.76 -20.10 2.53
C GLU A 11 7.29 -19.43 3.82
N SER A 12 7.69 -18.18 4.01
CA SER A 12 7.18 -17.29 5.05
C SER A 12 6.56 -16.04 4.43
N TYR A 13 5.52 -15.51 5.08
CA TYR A 13 4.69 -14.43 4.53
C TYR A 13 4.69 -13.20 5.44
N THR A 14 4.78 -12.04 4.80
CA THR A 14 4.55 -10.74 5.43
C THR A 14 3.31 -10.12 4.81
N ILE A 15 2.33 -9.79 5.65
CA ILE A 15 1.07 -9.16 5.27
C ILE A 15 1.10 -7.72 5.76
N GLU A 16 1.01 -6.78 4.83
CA GLU A 16 0.99 -5.35 5.09
C GLU A 16 -0.37 -4.76 4.72
N PHE A 17 -1.00 -4.06 5.66
CA PHE A 17 -2.17 -3.25 5.40
C PHE A 17 -1.71 -1.83 5.05
N ILE A 18 -2.01 -1.43 3.82
CA ILE A 18 -1.60 -0.18 3.21
C ILE A 18 -2.83 0.71 3.02
N GLY A 19 -2.73 1.98 3.39
CA GLY A 19 -3.84 2.92 3.26
C GLY A 19 -3.40 4.37 3.32
N THR A 20 -4.38 5.28 3.28
CA THR A 20 -4.19 6.72 3.46
C THR A 20 -5.19 7.20 4.49
N MET A 21 -4.74 7.99 5.48
CA MET A 21 -5.63 8.63 6.46
C MET A 21 -6.25 9.91 5.89
N SER A 22 -7.43 10.29 6.36
CA SER A 22 -8.21 11.42 5.81
C SER A 22 -7.59 12.80 6.06
N ASP A 23 -6.70 12.89 7.04
CA ASP A 23 -5.93 14.05 7.48
C ASP A 23 -4.52 14.14 6.86
N PHE A 24 -4.21 13.26 5.89
CA PHE A 24 -2.94 13.28 5.16
C PHE A 24 -2.62 14.65 4.55
N ASP A 25 -1.32 14.95 4.40
CA ASP A 25 -0.88 16.16 3.70
C ASP A 25 -1.25 16.09 2.20
N ARG A 26 -2.13 17.01 1.80
CA ARG A 26 -2.67 17.11 0.43
C ARG A 26 -1.85 18.00 -0.48
N MET A 27 -0.79 18.61 0.04
CA MET A 27 0.08 19.47 -0.76
C MET A 27 0.78 18.65 -1.85
N SER A 28 0.87 19.21 -3.04
CA SER A 28 1.64 18.67 -4.15
C SER A 28 2.73 19.67 -4.53
N GLN A 29 3.91 19.15 -4.87
CA GLN A 29 5.05 19.96 -5.32
C GLN A 29 5.41 19.58 -6.76
N PRO A 30 5.48 20.55 -7.69
CA PRO A 30 5.89 20.26 -9.06
C PRO A 30 7.34 19.79 -9.09
N VAL A 31 7.64 18.89 -10.04
CA VAL A 31 9.02 18.49 -10.32
C VAL A 31 9.61 19.51 -11.28
N THR A 32 10.75 20.10 -10.93
CA THR A 32 11.44 21.09 -11.77
C THR A 32 12.75 20.53 -12.32
N ASP A 33 13.15 21.01 -13.49
CA ASP A 33 14.50 20.80 -14.02
C ASP A 33 15.55 21.68 -13.31
N GLU A 34 16.79 21.60 -13.76
CA GLU A 34 17.91 22.39 -13.21
C GLU A 34 17.73 23.91 -13.37
N GLU A 35 16.87 24.35 -14.30
CA GLU A 35 16.56 25.76 -14.57
C GLU A 35 15.33 26.24 -13.77
N GLY A 36 14.73 25.37 -12.96
CA GLY A 36 13.53 25.67 -12.17
C GLY A 36 12.23 25.62 -12.98
N LYS A 37 12.27 25.10 -14.21
CA LYS A 37 11.09 24.96 -15.05
C LYS A 37 10.38 23.64 -14.73
N GLU A 38 9.06 23.70 -14.60
CA GLU A 38 8.25 22.51 -14.33
C GLU A 38 8.35 21.49 -15.48
N ILE A 39 8.65 20.26 -15.10
CA ILE A 39 8.65 19.10 -15.98
C ILE A 39 7.24 18.51 -15.97
N HIS A 40 6.72 18.16 -17.15
CA HIS A 40 5.41 17.52 -17.27
C HIS A 40 5.47 16.05 -16.81
N THR A 41 5.47 15.85 -15.50
CA THR A 41 5.48 14.56 -14.82
C THR A 41 4.61 14.63 -13.56
N THR A 42 4.42 13.49 -12.92
CA THR A 42 3.72 13.39 -11.63
C THR A 42 4.43 14.24 -10.57
N HIS A 43 3.68 15.10 -9.88
CA HIS A 43 4.18 15.91 -8.76
C HIS A 43 4.71 15.03 -7.61
N HIS A 44 5.52 15.60 -6.73
CA HIS A 44 5.81 15.00 -5.45
C HIS A 44 4.63 15.19 -4.50
N TYR A 45 4.25 14.10 -3.83
CA TYR A 45 3.19 14.06 -2.83
C TYR A 45 3.74 13.53 -1.51
N SER A 46 3.01 13.75 -0.42
CA SER A 46 3.37 13.20 0.89
C SER A 46 3.48 11.66 0.88
N GLY A 47 4.44 11.14 1.64
CA GLY A 47 4.57 9.71 1.93
C GLY A 47 3.41 9.13 2.76
N ASP A 48 2.52 9.98 3.26
CA ASP A 48 1.29 9.55 3.93
C ASP A 48 0.33 8.80 3.01
N ILE A 49 0.45 9.04 1.68
CA ILE A 49 -0.38 8.40 0.67
C ILE A 49 0.09 6.96 0.46
N GLY A 50 -0.76 5.99 0.80
CA GLY A 50 -0.44 4.57 0.64
C GLY A 50 0.66 4.12 1.60
N GLN A 51 0.68 4.65 2.81
CA GLN A 51 1.59 4.23 3.88
C GLN A 51 1.21 2.85 4.44
N VAL A 52 2.18 2.15 5.02
CA VAL A 52 1.94 0.90 5.75
C VAL A 52 1.39 1.22 7.14
N LEU A 53 0.16 0.81 7.40
CA LEU A 53 -0.56 1.10 8.66
C LEU A 53 -0.50 -0.07 9.65
N LYS A 54 -0.26 -1.30 9.16
CA LYS A 54 -0.06 -2.48 10.00
C LYS A 54 0.71 -3.54 9.23
N THR A 55 1.67 -4.20 9.90
CA THR A 55 2.40 -5.35 9.37
C THR A 55 2.18 -6.55 10.27
N VAL A 56 1.97 -7.72 9.67
CA VAL A 56 1.80 -9.00 10.35
C VAL A 56 2.60 -10.06 9.62
N HIS A 57 3.36 -10.86 10.36
CA HIS A 57 4.02 -12.04 9.80
C HIS A 57 3.15 -13.28 10.03
N GLY A 58 3.02 -14.12 9.01
CA GLY A 58 2.20 -15.33 9.05
C GLY A 58 1.16 -15.39 7.93
N THR A 59 0.30 -16.39 8.00
CA THR A 59 -0.66 -16.72 6.93
C THR A 59 -2.04 -16.10 7.12
N GLN A 60 -2.30 -15.46 8.27
CA GLN A 60 -3.60 -14.84 8.57
C GLN A 60 -3.37 -13.48 9.20
N ALA A 61 -4.14 -12.49 8.76
CA ALA A 61 -4.13 -11.17 9.36
C ALA A 61 -5.46 -10.45 9.19
N SER A 62 -5.76 -9.57 10.12
CA SER A 62 -6.93 -8.70 10.07
C SER A 62 -6.57 -7.26 10.41
N TYR A 63 -7.32 -6.35 9.80
CA TYR A 63 -7.28 -4.92 10.06
C TYR A 63 -8.69 -4.42 10.36
N THR A 64 -8.82 -3.75 11.49
CA THR A 64 -10.03 -3.08 11.93
C THR A 64 -9.85 -1.59 11.68
N PHE A 65 -10.77 -0.99 10.93
CA PHE A 65 -10.75 0.45 10.67
C PHE A 65 -10.82 1.23 11.99
N THR A 66 -10.00 2.27 12.10
CA THR A 66 -9.93 3.15 13.27
C THR A 66 -10.81 4.38 13.12
N GLY A 67 -11.26 4.71 11.90
CA GLY A 67 -12.25 5.74 11.62
C GLY A 67 -11.80 6.77 10.60
N ASN A 68 -10.48 6.97 10.45
CA ASN A 68 -9.93 8.03 9.61
C ASN A 68 -9.41 7.55 8.27
N GLU A 69 -9.37 6.24 8.02
CA GLU A 69 -8.83 5.69 6.79
C GLU A 69 -9.73 6.06 5.59
N LEU A 70 -9.15 6.62 4.53
CA LEU A 70 -9.83 6.77 3.24
C LEU A 70 -10.00 5.43 2.54
N TYR A 71 -8.98 4.57 2.64
CA TYR A 71 -9.04 3.19 2.17
C TYR A 71 -7.98 2.33 2.88
N ILE A 72 -8.19 1.01 2.81
CA ILE A 72 -7.19 0.00 3.19
C ILE A 72 -7.13 -1.08 2.10
N ARG A 73 -5.92 -1.51 1.73
CA ARG A 73 -5.65 -2.74 0.98
C ARG A 73 -4.65 -3.60 1.72
N ALA A 74 -4.67 -4.91 1.49
CA ALA A 74 -3.64 -5.82 1.95
C ALA A 74 -2.68 -6.13 0.80
N ARG A 75 -1.38 -6.08 1.08
CA ARG A 75 -0.31 -6.64 0.25
C ARG A 75 0.33 -7.80 1.01
N ILE A 76 0.50 -8.93 0.34
CA ILE A 76 1.12 -10.13 0.88
C ILE A 76 2.41 -10.34 0.10
N THR A 77 3.53 -10.51 0.80
CA THR A 77 4.84 -10.79 0.22
C THR A 77 5.37 -12.10 0.82
N SER A 78 5.72 -13.06 -0.03
CA SER A 78 6.47 -14.27 0.35
C SER A 78 7.97 -13.96 0.40
N ASP A 79 8.74 -14.73 1.14
CA ASP A 79 10.21 -14.76 1.06
C ASP A 79 10.73 -15.58 -0.15
N ALA A 80 9.85 -16.28 -0.87
CA ALA A 80 10.20 -16.94 -2.12
C ALA A 80 10.35 -15.95 -3.29
N LYS A 81 11.37 -16.16 -4.11
CA LYS A 81 11.59 -15.38 -5.34
C LYS A 81 10.46 -15.60 -6.35
N HIS A 82 10.10 -14.54 -7.07
CA HIS A 82 9.12 -14.64 -8.14
C HIS A 82 9.72 -15.45 -9.31
N PRO A 83 9.02 -16.47 -9.86
CA PRO A 83 9.56 -17.33 -10.91
C PRO A 83 9.79 -16.60 -12.24
N ASN A 84 9.06 -15.51 -12.48
CA ASN A 84 9.23 -14.63 -13.64
C ASN A 84 9.17 -13.17 -13.19
N PRO A 85 10.26 -12.64 -12.60
CA PRO A 85 10.24 -11.34 -11.94
C PRO A 85 10.18 -10.20 -12.96
N SER A 86 9.56 -9.07 -12.59
CA SER A 86 9.64 -7.84 -13.42
C SER A 86 10.96 -7.13 -13.17
N GLU A 87 11.42 -7.13 -11.92
CA GLU A 87 12.67 -6.54 -11.47
C GLU A 87 13.57 -7.59 -10.79
N VAL A 88 14.88 -7.35 -10.82
CA VAL A 88 15.84 -8.29 -10.20
C VAL A 88 15.56 -8.40 -8.69
N ASN A 89 15.37 -9.64 -8.22
CA ASN A 89 15.01 -9.99 -6.83
C ASN A 89 13.57 -9.71 -6.40
N ASP A 90 12.62 -9.61 -7.34
CA ASP A 90 11.20 -9.66 -6.97
C ASP A 90 10.86 -10.96 -6.23
N HIS A 91 9.97 -10.82 -5.27
CA HIS A 91 9.41 -11.93 -4.50
C HIS A 91 7.98 -12.21 -4.95
N LYS A 92 7.44 -13.38 -4.62
CA LYS A 92 6.02 -13.67 -4.86
C LYS A 92 5.16 -12.68 -4.07
N GLN A 93 4.27 -11.97 -4.76
CA GLN A 93 3.37 -10.99 -4.14
C GLN A 93 1.94 -11.13 -4.63
N ALA A 94 0.99 -10.82 -3.74
CA ALA A 94 -0.43 -10.70 -4.05
C ALA A 94 -1.02 -9.49 -3.33
N TRP A 95 -2.10 -8.93 -3.86
CA TRP A 95 -2.82 -7.83 -3.22
C TRP A 95 -4.33 -7.95 -3.43
N CYS A 96 -5.08 -7.40 -2.49
CA CYS A 96 -6.52 -7.19 -2.67
C CYS A 96 -6.80 -5.80 -3.27
N GLN A 97 -7.97 -5.65 -3.88
CA GLN A 97 -8.47 -4.32 -4.24
C GLN A 97 -8.65 -3.47 -2.96
N PRO A 98 -8.46 -2.14 -3.04
CA PRO A 98 -8.73 -1.25 -1.92
C PRO A 98 -10.17 -1.35 -1.43
N VAL A 99 -10.35 -1.42 -0.12
CA VAL A 99 -11.65 -1.30 0.54
C VAL A 99 -11.78 0.13 1.03
N VAL A 100 -12.87 0.79 0.64
CA VAL A 100 -13.21 2.15 1.07
C VAL A 100 -13.36 2.17 2.59
N GLY A 101 -12.68 3.12 3.23
CA GLY A 101 -12.70 3.30 4.68
C GLY A 101 -13.70 4.37 5.13
N PRO A 102 -13.97 4.44 6.44
CA PRO A 102 -14.93 5.38 7.03
C PRO A 102 -14.50 6.86 6.97
N GLY A 103 -13.23 7.15 6.69
CA GLY A 103 -12.71 8.52 6.58
C GLY A 103 -13.13 9.24 5.30
N VAL A 104 -13.77 8.55 4.34
CA VAL A 104 -14.30 9.18 3.12
C VAL A 104 -15.53 10.02 3.47
N LYS A 105 -15.41 11.34 3.30
CA LYS A 105 -16.55 12.25 3.40
C LYS A 105 -17.38 12.16 2.13
N VAL A 106 -18.49 11.43 2.17
CA VAL A 106 -19.51 11.50 1.13
C VAL A 106 -20.15 12.87 1.23
N THR A 107 -20.02 13.68 0.19
CA THR A 107 -20.72 14.97 0.11
C THR A 107 -22.05 14.68 -0.59
N GLU A 108 -23.17 14.93 0.09
CA GLU A 108 -24.53 14.84 -0.48
C GLU A 108 -24.81 15.98 -1.46
#